data_AF-A0A550HTB6-F1
#
_entry.id   AF-A0A550HTB6-F1
#
_cell.length_a   1.000
_cell.length_b   1.000
_cell.length_c   1.000
_cell.angle_alpha   90.00
_cell.angle_beta   90.00
_cell.angle_gamma   90.00
#
_symmetry.space_group_name_H-M   'P 1'
#
loop_
_entity.id
_entity.type
_entity.pdbx_description
1 polymer ?
#
loop_
_entity_poly.entity_id
_entity_poly.type
_entity_poly.pdbx_seq_one_letter_code
_entity_poly.pdbx_strand_id
1 'polypeptide(L)'
;MADLAKRLGKSGKVAEVCAEKSRAFDIAYAGERAYLIKIVRNIESVNKEQAETIKKCASVVGAEPLFISDHGKLPLKKNVVYTRHGIPVMRHETFLQVAHGNLVSMADRGGIKVPIRDLTPAMKKVGMSRMTLAKLLGVSTEMVRKYERGLADPGRDVARRLVNIFGQNILREVKYESPDVRRAFIGKAPFDLAVKRKKPMLISFKSSPKRVKNLEGVSDVLDAEPIVAKNLDDLDLD
;
A
#
# COMPACT_ATOMS: atom_id res chain seq x y z
N MET A 1 -16.56 -4.90 -2.76
CA MET A 1 -15.69 -6.10 -2.79
C MET A 1 -15.60 -6.66 -4.20
N ALA A 2 -16.67 -7.27 -4.74
CA ALA A 2 -16.64 -7.96 -6.04
C ALA A 2 -16.14 -7.12 -7.23
N ASP A 3 -16.50 -5.84 -7.32
CA ASP A 3 -16.02 -4.97 -8.42
C ASP A 3 -14.50 -4.69 -8.32
N LEU A 4 -13.96 -4.53 -7.11
CA LEU A 4 -12.53 -4.27 -6.94
C LEU A 4 -11.68 -5.49 -7.31
N ALA A 5 -12.02 -6.66 -6.78
CA ALA A 5 -11.29 -7.90 -7.08
C ALA A 5 -11.29 -8.22 -8.58
N LYS A 6 -12.45 -8.07 -9.24
CA LYS A 6 -12.58 -8.26 -10.68
C LYS A 6 -11.71 -7.30 -11.49
N ARG A 7 -11.59 -6.03 -11.07
CA ARG A 7 -10.74 -5.05 -11.75
C ARG A 7 -9.25 -5.33 -11.56
N LEU A 8 -8.84 -5.69 -10.34
CA LEU A 8 -7.45 -6.06 -10.03
C LEU A 8 -7.03 -7.33 -10.77
N GLY A 9 -7.94 -8.28 -10.97
CA GLY A 9 -7.68 -9.51 -11.74
C GLY A 9 -7.30 -9.27 -13.21
N LYS A 10 -7.48 -8.04 -13.74
CA LYS A 10 -7.03 -7.68 -15.09
C LYS A 10 -5.55 -7.33 -15.15
N SER A 11 -4.93 -7.01 -14.02
CA SER A 11 -3.54 -6.52 -13.93
C SER A 11 -2.65 -7.38 -13.02
N GLY A 12 -3.19 -8.45 -12.43
CA GLY A 12 -2.44 -9.35 -11.55
C GLY A 12 -3.31 -10.46 -10.96
N LYS A 13 -2.71 -11.28 -10.09
CA LYS A 13 -3.42 -12.35 -9.38
C LYS A 13 -4.17 -11.78 -8.16
N VAL A 14 -5.36 -12.31 -7.88
CA VAL A 14 -6.21 -11.86 -6.76
C VAL A 14 -6.77 -13.06 -6.02
N ALA A 15 -6.73 -13.02 -4.69
CA ALA A 15 -7.45 -13.94 -3.82
C ALA A 15 -8.32 -13.14 -2.85
N GLU A 16 -9.63 -13.38 -2.89
CA GLU A 16 -10.55 -12.92 -1.87
C GLU A 16 -10.55 -13.92 -0.72
N VAL A 17 -10.29 -13.44 0.50
CA VAL A 17 -10.60 -14.23 1.69
C VAL A 17 -12.11 -14.16 1.84
N CYS A 18 -12.81 -15.30 1.89
CA CYS A 18 -14.27 -15.29 2.01
C CYS A 18 -14.74 -15.81 3.36
N ALA A 19 -15.65 -15.04 3.99
CA ALA A 19 -16.46 -15.43 5.15
C ALA A 19 -15.69 -16.07 6.32
N GLU A 20 -14.50 -15.56 6.62
CA GLU A 20 -13.78 -15.81 7.88
C GLU A 20 -14.02 -14.67 8.86
N LYS A 21 -14.39 -15.02 10.10
CA LYS A 21 -14.58 -14.04 11.17
C LYS A 21 -13.23 -13.44 11.57
N SER A 22 -13.18 -12.12 11.79
CA SER A 22 -12.02 -11.39 12.32
C SER A 22 -10.70 -11.61 11.57
N ARG A 23 -10.71 -11.33 10.26
CA ARG A 23 -9.53 -11.42 9.39
C ARG A 23 -8.79 -10.09 9.25
N ALA A 24 -7.46 -10.19 9.23
CA ALA A 24 -6.51 -9.07 9.11
C ALA A 24 -6.63 -8.34 7.77
N PHE A 25 -7.01 -9.03 6.69
CA PHE A 25 -7.24 -8.47 5.36
C PHE A 25 -8.39 -9.22 4.67
N ASP A 26 -8.94 -8.61 3.62
CA ASP A 26 -10.05 -9.15 2.84
C ASP A 26 -9.62 -9.64 1.45
N ILE A 27 -8.57 -9.02 0.88
CA ILE A 27 -8.04 -9.36 -0.45
C ILE A 27 -6.51 -9.44 -0.38
N ALA A 28 -5.93 -10.48 -0.98
CA ALA A 28 -4.53 -10.49 -1.40
C ALA A 28 -4.46 -10.20 -2.90
N TYR A 29 -3.55 -9.33 -3.31
CA TYR A 29 -3.33 -8.97 -4.72
C TYR A 29 -1.84 -8.99 -5.03
N ALA A 30 -1.46 -9.56 -6.16
CA ALA A 30 -0.09 -9.53 -6.68
C ALA A 30 -0.09 -9.07 -8.14
N GLY A 31 0.37 -7.84 -8.37
CA GLY A 31 0.66 -7.27 -9.67
C GLY A 31 2.14 -6.88 -9.76
N GLU A 32 2.45 -5.63 -10.11
CA GLU A 32 3.81 -5.09 -9.98
C GLU A 32 4.33 -5.12 -8.53
N ARG A 33 3.41 -5.06 -7.57
CA ARG A 33 3.66 -5.25 -6.14
C ARG A 33 2.58 -6.14 -5.54
N ALA A 34 2.93 -6.78 -4.42
CA ALA A 34 1.99 -7.51 -3.61
C ALA A 34 1.34 -6.60 -2.56
N TYR A 35 0.04 -6.78 -2.34
CA TYR A 35 -0.73 -6.03 -1.36
C TYR A 35 -1.62 -6.94 -0.53
N LEU A 36 -1.70 -6.65 0.77
CA LEU A 36 -2.77 -7.14 1.64
C LEU A 36 -3.76 -6.01 1.91
N ILE A 37 -4.98 -6.17 1.41
CA ILE A 37 -5.98 -5.10 1.38
C ILE A 37 -7.09 -5.41 2.38
N LYS A 38 -7.29 -4.51 3.34
CA LYS A 38 -8.44 -4.52 4.25
C LYS A 38 -9.43 -3.44 3.85
N ILE A 39 -10.68 -3.82 3.64
CA ILE A 39 -11.79 -2.95 3.28
C ILE A 39 -12.62 -2.67 4.53
N VAL A 40 -12.75 -1.39 4.86
CA VAL A 40 -13.51 -0.92 6.02
C VAL A 40 -14.46 0.18 5.59
N ARG A 41 -15.65 0.24 6.22
CA ARG A 41 -16.62 1.30 5.91
C ARG A 41 -16.15 2.67 6.38
N ASN A 42 -15.50 2.71 7.54
CA ASN A 42 -14.93 3.92 8.13
C ASN A 42 -13.57 3.60 8.73
N ILE A 43 -12.53 4.31 8.29
CA ILE A 43 -11.16 4.07 8.75
C ILE A 43 -10.95 4.42 10.24
N GLU A 44 -11.80 5.25 10.83
CA GLU A 44 -11.73 5.56 12.27
C GLU A 44 -12.01 4.32 13.14
N SER A 45 -12.77 3.35 12.61
CA SER A 45 -13.03 2.08 13.31
C SER A 45 -11.79 1.19 13.45
N VAL A 46 -10.74 1.46 12.66
CA VAL A 46 -9.50 0.69 12.71
C VAL A 46 -8.64 1.15 13.88
N ASN A 47 -8.43 0.23 14.81
CA ASN A 47 -7.57 0.43 15.96
C ASN A 47 -6.10 0.04 15.65
N LYS A 48 -5.20 0.36 16.59
CA LYS A 48 -3.76 0.10 16.42
C LYS A 48 -3.44 -1.39 16.34
N GLU A 49 -4.12 -2.24 17.10
CA GLU A 49 -3.90 -3.70 17.09
C GLU A 49 -4.22 -4.31 15.71
N GLN A 50 -5.34 -3.91 15.11
CA GLN A 50 -5.73 -4.35 13.76
C GLN A 50 -4.72 -3.91 12.71
N ALA A 51 -4.24 -2.67 12.80
CA ALA A 51 -3.19 -2.15 11.92
C ALA A 51 -1.88 -2.93 12.09
N GLU A 52 -1.43 -3.17 13.33
CA GLU A 52 -0.22 -3.97 13.59
C GLU A 52 -0.35 -5.42 13.10
N THR A 53 -1.54 -6.02 13.20
CA THR A 53 -1.80 -7.37 12.70
C THR A 53 -1.61 -7.46 11.18
N ILE A 54 -2.22 -6.56 10.40
CA ILE A 54 -2.08 -6.59 8.94
C ILE A 54 -0.65 -6.25 8.51
N LYS A 55 0.04 -5.32 9.19
CA LYS A 55 1.46 -5.02 8.90
C LYS A 55 2.36 -6.23 9.04
N LYS A 56 2.19 -6.99 10.12
CA LYS A 56 2.99 -8.19 10.37
C LYS A 56 2.68 -9.28 9.34
N CYS A 57 1.40 -9.50 9.00
CA CYS A 57 1.03 -10.39 7.89
C CYS A 57 1.73 -9.97 6.59
N ALA A 58 1.68 -8.67 6.25
CA ALA A 58 2.20 -8.15 5.00
C ALA A 58 3.72 -8.28 4.92
N SER A 59 4.45 -7.98 6.01
CA SER A 59 5.92 -8.07 6.04
C SER A 59 6.45 -9.49 5.87
N VAL A 60 5.75 -10.52 6.39
CA VAL A 60 6.19 -11.92 6.25
C VAL A 60 6.13 -12.39 4.79
N VAL A 61 5.14 -11.91 4.05
CA VAL A 61 4.89 -12.30 2.64
C VAL A 61 5.41 -11.27 1.63
N GLY A 62 6.20 -10.29 2.08
CA GLY A 62 6.75 -9.25 1.20
C GLY A 62 5.70 -8.35 0.52
N ALA A 63 4.52 -8.22 1.11
CA ALA A 63 3.43 -7.39 0.61
C ALA A 63 3.35 -6.04 1.34
N GLU A 64 2.69 -5.05 0.72
CA GLU A 64 2.32 -3.79 1.34
C GLU A 64 0.90 -3.88 1.96
N PRO A 65 0.69 -3.50 3.22
CA PRO A 65 -0.64 -3.40 3.80
C PRO A 65 -1.37 -2.15 3.26
N LEU A 66 -2.67 -2.28 3.02
CA LEU A 66 -3.50 -1.18 2.51
C LEU A 66 -4.89 -1.19 3.14
N PHE A 67 -5.39 -0.01 3.48
CA PHE A 67 -6.80 0.18 3.80
C PHE A 67 -7.57 0.81 2.64
N ILE A 68 -8.70 0.19 2.29
CA ILE A 68 -9.69 0.78 1.41
C ILE A 68 -10.89 1.23 2.24
N SER A 69 -11.25 2.50 2.12
CA SER A 69 -12.41 3.10 2.79
C SER A 69 -12.96 4.25 1.97
N ASP A 70 -14.26 4.54 2.12
CA ASP A 70 -14.87 5.77 1.60
C ASP A 70 -14.93 6.88 2.66
N HIS A 71 -14.84 6.53 3.94
CA HIS A 71 -15.02 7.45 5.06
C HIS A 71 -13.89 7.39 6.09
N GLY A 72 -13.62 8.54 6.70
CA GLY A 72 -12.87 8.70 7.96
C GLY A 72 -13.59 9.71 8.86
N LYS A 73 -12.85 10.64 9.49
CA LYS A 73 -13.47 11.82 10.13
C LYS A 73 -14.32 12.64 9.15
N LEU A 74 -13.83 12.74 7.91
CA LEU A 74 -14.54 13.31 6.77
C LEU A 74 -14.52 12.29 5.62
N PRO A 75 -15.38 12.45 4.59
CA PRO A 75 -15.31 11.64 3.38
C PRO A 75 -13.91 11.71 2.75
N LEU A 76 -13.37 10.55 2.37
CA LEU A 76 -12.07 10.50 1.70
C LEU A 76 -12.20 11.05 0.28
N LYS A 77 -11.21 11.82 -0.17
CA LYS A 77 -11.20 12.38 -1.52
C LYS A 77 -10.64 11.38 -2.54
N LYS A 78 -11.16 11.42 -3.77
CA LYS A 78 -10.59 10.67 -4.90
C LYS A 78 -9.20 11.20 -5.26
N ASN A 79 -8.31 10.31 -5.69
CA ASN A 79 -6.91 10.61 -6.03
C ASN A 79 -6.09 11.17 -4.86
N VAL A 80 -6.54 10.93 -3.62
CA VAL A 80 -5.83 11.30 -2.40
C VAL A 80 -5.63 10.06 -1.54
N VAL A 81 -4.41 9.90 -1.07
CA VAL A 81 -3.99 8.87 -0.13
C VAL A 81 -3.80 9.52 1.24
N TYR A 82 -4.38 8.90 2.24
CA TYR A 82 -4.31 9.27 3.64
C TYR A 82 -3.49 8.22 4.38
N THR A 83 -3.24 8.42 5.67
CA THR A 83 -2.55 7.44 6.51
C THR A 83 -3.34 7.17 7.78
N ARG A 84 -3.45 5.92 8.19
CA ARG A 84 -3.98 5.52 9.50
C ARG A 84 -3.01 4.52 10.14
N HIS A 85 -2.51 4.86 11.32
CA HIS A 85 -1.51 4.05 12.04
C HIS A 85 -0.29 3.70 11.18
N GLY A 86 0.12 4.60 10.28
CA GLY A 86 1.24 4.40 9.33
C GLY A 86 0.90 3.61 8.07
N ILE A 87 -0.33 3.11 7.92
CA ILE A 87 -0.77 2.35 6.73
C ILE A 87 -1.47 3.31 5.75
N PRO A 88 -1.18 3.24 4.44
CA PRO A 88 -1.93 3.97 3.43
C PRO A 88 -3.43 3.67 3.47
N VAL A 89 -4.24 4.70 3.31
CA VAL A 89 -5.71 4.63 3.28
C VAL A 89 -6.19 5.39 2.07
N MET A 90 -7.03 4.76 1.24
CA MET A 90 -7.57 5.45 0.07
C MET A 90 -8.90 4.84 -0.38
N ARG A 91 -9.57 5.52 -1.30
CA ARG A 91 -10.74 4.95 -1.98
C ARG A 91 -10.31 3.90 -2.99
N HIS A 92 -11.20 2.97 -3.31
CA HIS A 92 -10.89 1.89 -4.24
C HIS A 92 -10.52 2.42 -5.64
N GLU A 93 -11.15 3.50 -6.12
CA GLU A 93 -10.77 4.11 -7.40
C GLU A 93 -9.36 4.71 -7.35
N THR A 94 -8.98 5.31 -6.22
CA THR A 94 -7.61 5.82 -6.00
C THR A 94 -6.60 4.68 -6.01
N PHE A 95 -6.91 3.54 -5.39
CA PHE A 95 -5.99 2.40 -5.40
C PHE A 95 -5.76 1.84 -6.80
N LEU A 96 -6.80 1.78 -7.65
CA LEU A 96 -6.62 1.37 -9.04
C LEU A 96 -5.69 2.32 -9.81
N GLN A 97 -5.68 3.61 -9.48
CA GLN A 97 -4.70 4.56 -10.04
C GLN A 97 -3.28 4.24 -9.53
N VAL A 98 -3.12 4.03 -8.22
CA VAL A 98 -1.82 3.69 -7.62
C VAL A 98 -1.27 2.38 -8.18
N ALA A 99 -2.10 1.35 -8.32
CA ALA A 99 -1.72 0.06 -8.87
C ALA A 99 -1.30 0.13 -10.35
N HIS A 100 -1.65 1.20 -11.06
CA HIS A 100 -1.23 1.49 -12.44
C HIS A 100 -0.11 2.56 -12.52
N GLY A 101 0.48 2.96 -11.39
CA GLY A 101 1.55 3.96 -11.35
C GLY A 101 1.11 5.41 -11.57
N ASN A 102 -0.19 5.70 -11.52
CA ASN A 102 -0.72 7.04 -11.78
C ASN A 102 -0.52 8.00 -10.61
N LEU A 103 -0.50 9.29 -10.93
CA LEU A 103 -0.34 10.38 -9.97
C LEU A 103 -1.46 10.41 -8.92
N VAL A 104 -1.07 10.38 -7.64
CA VAL A 104 -1.96 10.61 -6.49
C VAL A 104 -1.38 11.66 -5.55
N SER A 105 -2.27 12.37 -4.85
CA SER A 105 -1.89 13.29 -3.78
C SER A 105 -1.85 12.55 -2.43
N MET A 106 -1.07 13.07 -1.48
CA MET A 106 -1.04 12.65 -0.08
C MET A 106 -1.67 13.72 0.81
N ALA A 107 -2.49 13.30 1.76
CA ALA A 107 -2.98 14.17 2.83
C ALA A 107 -2.01 14.15 4.01
N ASP A 108 -1.64 15.34 4.49
CA ASP A 108 -0.83 15.54 5.70
C ASP A 108 -1.45 16.66 6.57
N ARG A 109 -0.88 16.91 7.76
CA ARG A 109 -1.27 17.99 8.69
C ARG A 109 -1.30 19.36 8.01
N GLY A 110 -0.43 19.60 7.02
CA GLY A 110 -0.37 20.84 6.24
C GLY A 110 -1.30 20.89 5.01
N GLY A 111 -2.21 19.93 4.86
CA GLY A 111 -3.14 19.84 3.73
C GLY A 111 -2.76 18.76 2.71
N ILE A 112 -3.36 18.84 1.51
CA ILE A 112 -3.17 17.85 0.44
C ILE A 112 -2.02 18.29 -0.46
N LYS A 113 -0.97 17.46 -0.53
CA LYS A 113 0.24 17.69 -1.31
C LYS A 113 0.46 16.56 -2.30
N VAL A 114 1.31 16.76 -3.30
CA VAL A 114 1.71 15.71 -4.25
C VAL A 114 3.17 15.35 -3.97
N PRO A 115 3.47 14.11 -3.59
CA PRO A 115 4.84 13.68 -3.37
C PRO A 115 5.70 13.82 -4.62
N ILE A 116 6.82 14.54 -4.50
CA ILE A 116 7.81 14.65 -5.56
C ILE A 116 9.17 14.15 -5.10
N ARG A 117 9.98 13.72 -6.07
CA ARG A 117 11.39 13.40 -5.90
C ARG A 117 12.22 14.68 -5.92
N ASP A 118 13.50 14.55 -5.60
CA ASP A 118 14.50 15.59 -5.83
C ASP A 118 14.44 16.07 -7.30
N LEU A 119 14.23 17.38 -7.50
CA LEU A 119 14.11 17.97 -8.84
C LEU A 119 15.46 18.36 -9.45
N THR A 120 16.56 18.30 -8.70
CA THR A 120 17.92 18.65 -9.17
C THR A 120 18.27 17.94 -10.49
N PRO A 121 18.05 16.62 -10.66
CA PRO A 121 18.37 15.95 -11.92
C PRO A 121 17.50 16.45 -13.08
N ALA A 122 16.21 16.67 -12.83
CA ALA A 122 15.27 17.13 -13.84
C ALA A 122 15.57 18.57 -14.30
N MET A 123 15.87 19.46 -13.35
CA MET A 123 16.23 20.86 -13.63
C MET A 123 17.55 20.97 -14.39
N LYS A 124 18.56 20.19 -14.01
CA LYS A 124 19.85 20.13 -14.72
C LYS A 124 19.69 19.67 -16.17
N LYS A 125 18.86 18.65 -16.40
CA LYS A 125 18.61 18.09 -17.74
C LYS A 125 18.10 19.13 -18.74
N VAL A 126 17.31 20.11 -18.29
CA VAL A 126 16.72 21.16 -19.14
C VAL A 126 17.36 22.55 -18.96
N GLY A 127 18.46 22.65 -18.20
CA GLY A 127 19.15 23.92 -17.95
C GLY A 127 18.33 24.97 -17.23
N MET A 128 17.37 24.57 -16.39
CA MET A 128 16.39 25.51 -15.81
C MET A 128 16.89 26.16 -14.51
N SER A 129 16.85 27.50 -14.46
CA SER A 129 17.19 28.26 -13.25
C SER A 129 16.05 28.22 -12.21
N ARG A 130 16.39 28.36 -10.93
CA ARG A 130 15.40 28.47 -9.83
C ARG A 130 14.47 29.66 -10.03
N MET A 131 15.00 30.80 -10.48
CA MET A 131 14.22 32.03 -10.71
C MET A 131 13.19 31.83 -11.82
N THR A 132 13.59 31.20 -12.92
CA THR A 132 12.70 30.88 -14.03
C THR A 132 11.59 29.93 -13.58
N LEU A 133 11.95 28.85 -12.89
CA LEU A 133 10.97 27.89 -12.39
C LEU A 133 10.01 28.52 -11.37
N ALA A 134 10.51 29.39 -10.48
CA ALA A 134 9.70 30.11 -9.51
C ALA A 134 8.61 30.95 -10.20
N LYS A 135 8.97 31.68 -11.26
CA LYS A 135 8.03 32.45 -12.09
C LYS A 135 6.98 31.56 -12.75
N LEU A 136 7.39 30.44 -13.37
CA LEU A 136 6.48 29.50 -14.03
C LEU A 136 5.47 28.85 -13.06
N LEU A 137 5.94 28.50 -11.86
CA LEU A 137 5.11 27.88 -10.84
C LEU A 137 4.25 28.88 -10.05
N GLY A 138 4.60 30.18 -10.08
CA GLY A 138 3.96 31.20 -9.26
C GLY A 138 4.27 31.03 -7.77
N VAL A 139 5.51 30.61 -7.44
CA VAL A 139 5.97 30.39 -6.07
C VAL A 139 7.27 31.15 -5.82
N SER A 140 7.72 31.23 -4.57
CA SER A 140 9.01 31.85 -4.26
C SER A 140 10.19 30.98 -4.73
N THR A 141 11.33 31.62 -4.98
CA THR A 141 12.60 30.92 -5.27
C THR A 141 13.02 30.00 -4.13
N GLU A 142 12.70 30.36 -2.88
CA GLU A 142 12.92 29.51 -1.71
C GLU A 142 12.07 28.24 -1.73
N MET A 143 10.80 28.32 -2.17
CA MET A 143 9.97 27.13 -2.36
C MET A 143 10.53 26.22 -3.45
N VAL A 144 11.03 26.78 -4.55
CA VAL A 144 11.73 25.99 -5.57
C VAL A 144 12.95 25.28 -4.99
N ARG A 145 13.76 25.96 -4.18
CA ARG A 145 14.92 25.34 -3.51
C ARG A 145 14.50 24.18 -2.59
N LYS A 146 13.36 24.30 -1.91
CA LYS A 146 12.80 23.20 -1.10
C LYS A 146 12.35 22.02 -1.97
N TYR A 147 11.66 22.28 -3.09
CA TYR A 147 11.25 21.23 -4.03
C TYR A 147 12.46 20.52 -4.65
N GLU A 148 13.47 21.28 -5.07
CA GLU A 148 14.73 20.77 -5.61
C GLU A 148 15.37 19.79 -4.65
N ARG A 149 15.43 20.10 -3.35
CA ARG A 149 16.01 19.24 -2.32
C ARG A 149 15.06 18.16 -1.77
N GLY A 150 13.85 18.03 -2.31
CA GLY A 150 12.84 17.10 -1.78
C GLY A 150 12.35 17.42 -0.37
N LEU A 151 12.55 18.65 0.11
CA LEU A 151 12.21 19.10 1.48
C LEU A 151 10.76 19.57 1.63
N ALA A 152 10.03 19.70 0.52
CA ALA A 152 8.63 20.08 0.53
C ALA A 152 7.90 19.43 -0.64
N ASP A 153 6.63 19.11 -0.43
CA ASP A 153 5.76 18.64 -1.49
C ASP A 153 4.81 19.77 -1.95
N PRO A 154 4.62 19.96 -3.26
CA PRO A 154 3.74 20.98 -3.81
C PRO A 154 2.25 20.66 -3.59
N GLY A 155 1.41 21.69 -3.65
CA GLY A 155 -0.02 21.48 -3.85
C GLY A 155 -0.32 20.95 -5.26
N ARG A 156 -1.53 20.42 -5.49
CA ARG A 156 -1.91 19.76 -6.74
C ARG A 156 -1.67 20.61 -8.01
N ASP A 157 -1.97 21.90 -7.97
CA ASP A 157 -1.78 22.77 -9.14
C ASP A 157 -0.31 22.99 -9.49
N VAL A 158 0.52 23.25 -8.47
CA VAL A 158 1.98 23.40 -8.66
C VAL A 158 2.58 22.08 -9.14
N ALA A 159 2.15 20.95 -8.58
CA ALA A 159 2.58 19.62 -9.00
C ALA A 159 2.24 19.32 -10.47
N ARG A 160 1.03 19.67 -10.91
CA ARG A 160 0.62 19.53 -12.30
C ARG A 160 1.51 20.34 -13.24
N ARG A 161 1.86 21.58 -12.88
CA ARG A 161 2.80 22.39 -13.67
C ARG A 161 4.19 21.77 -13.70
N LEU A 162 4.68 21.28 -12.57
CA LEU A 162 5.96 20.56 -12.50
C LEU A 162 5.99 19.34 -13.42
N VAL A 163 4.93 18.52 -13.41
CA VAL A 163 4.80 17.34 -14.30
C VAL A 163 4.76 17.76 -15.77
N ASN A 164 4.09 18.86 -16.12
CA ASN A 164 4.09 19.37 -17.49
C ASN A 164 5.48 19.82 -17.96
N ILE A 165 6.31 20.32 -17.06
CA ILE A 165 7.67 20.80 -17.38
C ILE A 165 8.67 19.64 -17.44
N PHE A 166 8.64 18.73 -16.47
CA PHE A 166 9.69 17.73 -16.28
C PHE A 166 9.27 16.28 -16.60
N GLY A 167 7.98 16.02 -16.78
CA GLY A 167 7.41 14.68 -16.94
C GLY A 167 6.98 14.03 -15.62
N GLN A 168 6.39 12.83 -15.70
CA GLN A 168 5.85 12.11 -14.54
C GLN A 168 6.93 11.45 -13.67
N ASN A 169 8.16 11.30 -14.17
CA ASN A 169 9.28 10.68 -13.45
C ASN A 169 9.72 11.46 -12.19
N ILE A 170 9.31 12.71 -12.04
CA ILE A 170 9.54 13.52 -10.83
C ILE A 170 8.61 13.11 -9.68
N LEU A 171 7.56 12.33 -9.93
CA LEU A 171 6.62 11.95 -8.90
C LEU A 171 7.22 10.86 -8.01
N ARG A 172 7.00 11.00 -6.70
CA ARG A 172 7.38 9.98 -5.73
C ARG A 172 6.20 9.04 -5.53
N GLU A 173 6.46 7.75 -5.66
CA GLU A 173 5.47 6.71 -5.42
C GLU A 173 5.08 6.67 -3.94
N VAL A 174 3.84 6.28 -3.68
CA VAL A 174 3.42 5.90 -2.34
C VAL A 174 4.06 4.55 -2.04
N LYS A 175 4.84 4.49 -0.96
CA LYS A 175 5.45 3.26 -0.45
C LYS A 175 5.13 3.12 1.01
N TYR A 176 4.77 1.91 1.41
CA TYR A 176 4.73 1.54 2.81
C TYR A 176 6.13 1.11 3.28
N GLU A 177 6.60 1.66 4.40
CA GLU A 177 7.81 1.18 5.06
C GLU A 177 7.46 -0.05 5.91
N SER A 178 7.90 -1.22 5.44
CA SER A 178 7.65 -2.47 6.13
C SER A 178 8.34 -2.49 7.50
N PRO A 179 7.65 -2.84 8.59
CA PRO A 179 8.32 -2.98 9.87
C PRO A 179 9.26 -4.18 9.79
N ASP A 180 10.34 -4.13 10.55
CA ASP A 180 11.14 -5.31 10.79
C ASP A 180 10.35 -6.26 11.70
N VAL A 181 10.13 -7.49 11.24
CA VAL A 181 9.33 -8.49 11.94
C VAL A 181 10.18 -9.73 12.15
N ARG A 182 9.99 -10.36 13.31
CA ARG A 182 10.63 -11.64 13.65
C ARG A 182 10.40 -12.68 12.55
N ARG A 183 11.26 -13.71 12.52
CA ARG A 183 11.15 -14.85 11.58
C ARG A 183 9.75 -15.48 11.54
N ALA A 184 8.98 -15.43 12.63
CA ALA A 184 7.61 -15.97 12.67
C ALA A 184 6.62 -15.01 13.35
N PHE A 185 5.36 -15.08 12.92
CA PHE A 185 4.25 -14.27 13.43
C PHE A 185 2.93 -15.05 13.48
N ILE A 186 2.19 -14.90 14.58
CA ILE A 186 0.84 -15.45 14.71
C ILE A 186 -0.16 -14.56 13.97
N GLY A 187 -0.72 -15.07 12.88
CA GLY A 187 -1.66 -14.37 12.02
C GLY A 187 -3.11 -14.46 12.48
N LYS A 188 -3.89 -13.40 12.22
CA LYS A 188 -5.36 -13.45 12.20
C LYS A 188 -5.83 -13.43 10.74
N ALA A 189 -5.32 -14.32 9.90
CA ALA A 189 -5.58 -14.41 8.46
C ALA A 189 -6.02 -15.84 8.12
N PRO A 190 -6.15 -16.26 6.84
CA PRO A 190 -6.34 -17.68 6.47
C PRO A 190 -5.24 -18.64 6.96
N PHE A 191 -4.22 -18.10 7.60
CA PHE A 191 -3.17 -18.78 8.35
C PHE A 191 -3.18 -18.30 9.81
N ASP A 192 -2.83 -19.21 10.71
CA ASP A 192 -2.68 -18.95 12.15
C ASP A 192 -1.19 -18.63 12.48
N LEU A 193 -0.24 -19.10 11.69
CA LEU A 193 1.19 -18.81 11.80
C LEU A 193 1.77 -18.52 10.41
N ALA A 194 2.66 -17.55 10.31
CA ALA A 194 3.42 -17.26 9.10
C ALA A 194 4.91 -17.19 9.41
N VAL A 195 5.73 -17.83 8.59
CA VAL A 195 7.19 -17.89 8.74
C VAL A 195 7.85 -17.22 7.54
N LYS A 196 8.67 -16.22 7.82
CA LYS A 196 9.44 -15.46 6.82
C LYS A 196 10.64 -16.29 6.37
N ARG A 197 10.61 -16.73 5.12
CA ARG A 197 11.67 -17.45 4.40
C ARG A 197 11.77 -16.89 2.98
N LYS A 198 12.69 -17.41 2.15
CA LYS A 198 12.77 -17.05 0.72
C LYS A 198 11.44 -17.29 0.01
N LYS A 199 10.79 -18.42 0.33
CA LYS A 199 9.38 -18.69 0.04
C LYS A 199 8.62 -18.73 1.37
N PRO A 200 7.75 -17.77 1.68
CA PRO A 200 7.06 -17.71 2.97
C PRO A 200 6.24 -18.97 3.22
N MET A 201 6.19 -19.46 4.46
CA MET A 201 5.30 -20.55 4.85
C MET A 201 4.08 -19.96 5.58
N LEU A 202 2.87 -20.31 5.13
CA LEU A 202 1.60 -19.92 5.71
C LEU A 202 0.92 -21.16 6.28
N ILE A 203 0.83 -21.22 7.60
CA ILE A 203 0.39 -22.41 8.33
C ILE A 203 -0.98 -22.14 8.93
N SER A 204 -1.93 -23.03 8.72
CA SER A 204 -3.19 -23.06 9.47
C SER A 204 -3.32 -24.31 10.31
N PHE A 205 -3.74 -24.14 11.55
CA PHE A 205 -4.11 -25.25 12.45
C PHE A 205 -5.57 -25.69 12.28
N LYS A 206 -6.26 -25.14 11.28
CA LYS A 206 -7.67 -25.38 10.99
C LYS A 206 -7.81 -25.94 9.59
N SER A 207 -8.45 -27.09 9.47
CA SER A 207 -8.58 -27.85 8.22
C SER A 207 -9.97 -27.77 7.59
N SER A 208 -10.86 -26.88 8.05
CA SER A 208 -12.18 -26.75 7.43
C SER A 208 -12.01 -26.44 5.93
N PRO A 209 -12.79 -27.05 5.01
CA PRO A 209 -12.56 -26.93 3.56
C PRO A 209 -12.43 -25.49 3.06
N LYS A 210 -13.21 -24.59 3.65
CA LYS A 210 -13.18 -23.15 3.34
C LYS A 210 -11.90 -22.45 3.78
N ARG A 211 -11.38 -22.81 4.95
CA ARG A 211 -10.10 -22.29 5.48
C ARG A 211 -8.95 -22.72 4.58
N VAL A 212 -8.93 -24.00 4.22
CA VAL A 212 -7.93 -24.57 3.29
C VAL A 212 -7.98 -23.85 1.95
N LYS A 213 -9.18 -23.67 1.38
CA LYS A 213 -9.36 -22.92 0.12
C LYS A 213 -8.84 -21.48 0.20
N ASN A 214 -9.14 -20.75 1.30
CA ASN A 214 -8.64 -19.39 1.48
C ASN A 214 -7.11 -19.36 1.66
N LEU A 215 -6.55 -20.32 2.39
CA LEU A 215 -5.11 -20.46 2.59
C LEU A 215 -4.40 -20.71 1.26
N GLU A 216 -4.82 -21.72 0.51
CA GLU A 216 -4.26 -22.07 -0.81
C GLU A 216 -4.36 -20.90 -1.80
N GLY A 217 -5.52 -20.24 -1.86
CA GLY A 217 -5.71 -19.09 -2.76
C GLY A 217 -4.79 -17.91 -2.41
N VAL A 218 -4.65 -17.58 -1.12
CA VAL A 218 -3.72 -16.53 -0.68
C VAL A 218 -2.27 -16.94 -0.95
N SER A 219 -1.92 -18.21 -0.70
CA SER A 219 -0.58 -18.73 -0.94
C SER A 219 -0.19 -18.70 -2.42
N ASP A 220 -1.07 -19.07 -3.35
CA ASP A 220 -0.79 -18.97 -4.81
C ASP A 220 -0.56 -17.53 -5.28
N VAL A 221 -1.33 -16.59 -4.74
CA VAL A 221 -1.22 -15.16 -5.09
C VAL A 221 0.09 -14.57 -4.57
N LEU A 222 0.51 -14.96 -3.37
CA LEU A 222 1.66 -14.36 -2.67
C LEU A 222 2.95 -15.19 -2.81
N ASP A 223 2.96 -16.21 -3.66
CA ASP A 223 4.06 -17.18 -3.82
C ASP A 223 4.55 -17.73 -2.47
N ALA A 224 3.61 -18.22 -1.67
CA ALA A 224 3.85 -18.82 -0.37
C ALA A 224 3.53 -20.31 -0.36
N GLU A 225 4.09 -21.04 0.60
CA GLU A 225 3.81 -22.45 0.84
C GLU A 225 2.66 -22.60 1.84
N PRO A 226 1.50 -23.16 1.44
CA PRO A 226 0.40 -23.43 2.37
C PRO A 226 0.65 -24.73 3.14
N ILE A 227 0.47 -24.69 4.46
CA ILE A 227 0.58 -25.87 5.33
C ILE A 227 -0.66 -25.98 6.21
N VAL A 228 -1.23 -27.16 6.28
CA VAL A 228 -2.30 -27.49 7.23
C VAL A 228 -1.77 -28.52 8.21
N ALA A 229 -1.64 -28.12 9.47
CA ALA A 229 -1.11 -28.94 10.55
C ALA A 229 -2.14 -29.07 11.67
N LYS A 230 -2.01 -30.06 12.57
CA LYS A 230 -2.89 -30.15 13.75
C LYS A 230 -2.31 -29.37 14.93
N ASN A 231 -0.99 -29.35 15.06
CA ASN A 231 -0.25 -28.62 16.08
C ASN A 231 1.11 -28.13 15.56
N LEU A 232 1.89 -27.49 16.43
CA LEU A 232 3.24 -26.99 16.11
C LEU A 232 4.27 -28.12 15.93
N ASP A 233 4.08 -29.25 16.60
CA ASP A 233 5.01 -30.39 16.59
C ASP A 233 5.00 -31.12 15.24
N ASP A 234 3.91 -30.96 14.47
CA ASP A 234 3.78 -31.47 13.11
C ASP A 234 4.58 -30.65 12.07
N LEU A 235 5.25 -29.56 12.47
CA LEU A 235 5.94 -28.65 11.56
C LEU A 235 7.45 -28.87 11.56
N ASP A 236 8.00 -29.28 10.41
CA ASP A 236 9.44 -29.30 10.19
C ASP A 236 9.92 -27.86 9.88
N LEU A 237 10.39 -27.15 10.92
CA LEU A 237 10.76 -25.73 10.86
C LEU A 237 12.28 -25.47 10.80
N ASP A 238 13.05 -26.44 10.31
CA ASP A 238 14.49 -26.31 10.06
C ASP A 238 14.85 -25.08 9.19
#